data_AF-A0A7X3LY80-F1
#
_entry.id   AF-A0A7X3LY80-F1
#
_cell.length_a   1.000
_cell.length_b   1.000
_cell.length_c   1.000
_cell.angle_alpha   90.00
_cell.angle_beta   90.00
_cell.angle_gamma   90.00
#
_symmetry.space_group_name_H-M   'P 1'
#
loop_
_entity.id
_entity.type
_entity.pdbx_description
1 polymer ?
#
loop_
_entity_poly.entity_id
_entity_poly.type
_entity_poly.pdbx_seq_one_letter_code
_entity_poly.pdbx_strand_id
1 'polypeptide(L)'
;MARVTVEDCIDKVENRFELVLLASHRARMISSGSPLTVDRDNDKNPVVALREVAEQTVNPEDLKEDLIHSLQKYVEVDEPEPDAVPMVPSQSQGGTEVNQVDDTDIEFDRMSEEDLLRGLEGLVPPERSDDI
;
A
#
# COMPACT_ATOMS: atom_id res chain seq x y z
N MET A 1 15.07 -3.42 -35.03
CA MET A 1 14.96 -1.97 -34.78
C MET A 1 13.65 -1.52 -35.35
N ALA A 2 12.62 -1.65 -34.52
CA ALA A 2 11.27 -1.31 -34.89
C ALA A 2 11.14 0.21 -35.08
N ARG A 3 10.36 0.62 -36.07
CA ARG A 3 10.07 2.03 -36.32
C ARG A 3 8.91 2.45 -35.42
N VAL A 4 9.20 2.90 -34.20
CA VAL A 4 8.22 3.58 -33.35
C VAL A 4 8.25 5.07 -33.67
N THR A 5 7.08 5.68 -33.86
CA THR A 5 6.97 7.13 -34.06
C THR A 5 6.42 7.80 -32.82
N VAL A 6 6.73 9.09 -32.63
CA VAL A 6 6.21 9.85 -31.49
C VAL A 6 4.69 10.03 -31.61
N GLU A 7 4.16 9.99 -32.83
CA GLU A 7 2.73 10.07 -33.13
C GLU A 7 1.96 8.94 -32.45
N ASP A 8 2.52 7.71 -32.46
CA ASP A 8 1.92 6.55 -31.80
C ASP A 8 1.76 6.72 -30.29
N CYS A 9 2.58 7.58 -29.66
CA CYS A 9 2.60 7.80 -28.22
C CYS A 9 1.77 9.03 -27.79
N ILE A 10 1.67 10.06 -28.64
CA ILE A 10 0.99 11.32 -28.29
C ILE A 10 -0.52 11.12 -28.06
N ASP A 11 -1.15 10.14 -28.74
CA ASP A 11 -2.55 9.80 -28.51
C ASP A 11 -2.83 9.24 -27.09
N LYS A 12 -1.78 8.82 -26.38
CA LYS A 12 -1.86 8.21 -25.04
C LYS A 12 -1.35 9.17 -23.96
N VAL A 13 -0.36 9.99 -24.31
CA VAL A 13 0.18 11.05 -23.44
C VAL A 13 0.27 12.33 -24.26
N GLU A 14 -0.69 13.23 -24.03
CA GLU A 14 -0.84 14.47 -24.82
C GLU A 14 0.39 15.37 -24.71
N ASN A 15 1.02 15.42 -23.53
CA ASN A 15 2.19 16.24 -23.28
C ASN A 15 3.48 15.49 -23.65
N ARG A 16 4.17 15.99 -24.70
CA ARG A 16 5.43 15.42 -25.19
C ARG A 16 6.56 15.44 -24.15
N PHE A 17 6.59 16.41 -23.24
CA PHE A 17 7.59 16.45 -22.18
C PHE A 17 7.30 15.39 -21.11
N GLU A 18 6.03 15.21 -20.77
CA GLU A 18 5.59 14.15 -19.86
C GLU A 18 5.88 12.77 -20.44
N LEU A 19 5.60 12.54 -21.73
CA LEU A 19 5.97 11.31 -22.42
C LEU A 19 7.46 10.98 -22.27
N VAL A 20 8.34 11.97 -22.44
CA VAL A 20 9.79 11.77 -22.26
C VAL A 20 10.13 11.38 -20.83
N LEU A 21 9.49 12.01 -19.84
CA LEU A 21 9.71 11.71 -18.41
C LEU A 21 9.27 10.27 -18.07
N LEU A 22 8.04 9.90 -18.45
CA LEU A 22 7.47 8.57 -18.21
C LEU A 22 8.27 7.47 -18.92
N ALA A 23 8.59 7.66 -20.21
CA ALA A 23 9.39 6.71 -20.97
C ALA A 23 10.80 6.56 -20.39
N SER A 24 11.41 7.64 -19.90
CA SER A 24 12.72 7.59 -19.23
C SER A 24 12.66 6.84 -17.90
N HIS A 25 11.60 7.06 -17.11
CA HIS A 25 11.36 6.33 -15.87
C HIS A 25 11.22 4.82 -16.14
N ARG A 26 10.32 4.47 -17.07
CA ARG A 26 10.11 3.08 -17.48
C ARG A 26 11.38 2.42 -18.02
N ALA A 27 12.16 3.12 -18.84
CA ALA A 27 13.42 2.60 -19.37
C ALA A 27 14.46 2.30 -18.27
N ARG A 28 14.45 3.08 -17.17
CA ARG A 28 15.28 2.80 -15.99
C ARG A 28 14.79 1.58 -15.23
N MET A 29 13.48 1.41 -15.06
CA MET A 29 12.90 0.20 -14.46
C MET A 29 13.30 -1.06 -15.24
N ILE A 30 13.22 -1.02 -16.57
CA ILE A 30 13.68 -2.12 -17.43
C ILE A 30 15.19 -2.35 -17.23
N SER A 31 15.97 -1.26 -17.13
CA SER A 31 17.42 -1.37 -16.88
C SER A 31 17.75 -1.97 -15.51
N SER A 32 16.89 -1.80 -14.51
CA SER A 32 17.03 -2.42 -13.19
C SER A 32 16.45 -3.84 -13.12
N GLY A 33 16.00 -4.40 -14.25
CA GLY A 33 15.53 -5.79 -14.34
C GLY A 33 14.01 -5.97 -14.31
N SER A 34 13.22 -4.89 -14.43
CA SER A 34 11.76 -5.01 -14.56
C SER A 34 11.41 -5.82 -15.82
N PRO A 35 10.42 -6.73 -15.76
CA PRO A 35 10.01 -7.52 -16.91
C PRO A 35 9.45 -6.62 -18.01
N LEU A 36 9.67 -7.07 -19.25
CA LEU A 36 9.13 -6.44 -20.45
C LEU A 36 7.72 -6.99 -20.70
N THR A 37 6.83 -6.11 -21.14
CA THR A 37 5.46 -6.47 -21.53
C THR A 37 5.30 -6.64 -23.03
N VAL A 38 6.33 -6.26 -23.80
CA VAL A 38 6.41 -6.39 -25.26
C VAL A 38 7.69 -7.10 -25.67
N ASP A 39 7.65 -7.78 -26.82
CA ASP A 39 8.81 -8.50 -27.34
C ASP A 39 9.93 -7.55 -27.75
N ARG A 40 11.16 -7.95 -27.39
CA ARG A 40 12.36 -7.16 -27.63
C ARG A 40 12.94 -7.42 -29.02
N ASP A 41 12.70 -6.50 -29.96
CA ASP A 41 13.26 -6.56 -31.32
C ASP A 41 14.64 -5.88 -31.44
N ASN A 42 15.61 -6.34 -30.64
CA ASN A 42 16.95 -5.71 -30.52
C ASN A 42 16.92 -4.21 -30.15
N ASP A 43 15.78 -3.72 -29.67
CA ASP A 43 15.58 -2.34 -29.29
C ASP A 43 16.24 -2.04 -27.94
N LYS A 44 16.69 -0.80 -27.77
CA LYS A 44 17.21 -0.29 -26.49
C LYS A 44 16.06 0.01 -25.54
N ASN A 45 16.31 -0.01 -24.23
CA ASN A 45 15.27 0.18 -23.21
C ASN A 45 14.39 1.42 -23.43
N PRO A 46 14.90 2.60 -23.85
CA PRO A 46 14.04 3.75 -24.15
C PRO A 46 13.05 3.51 -25.30
N VAL A 47 13.47 2.79 -26.35
CA VAL A 47 12.61 2.47 -27.49
C VAL A 47 11.57 1.42 -27.09
N VAL A 48 11.96 0.44 -26.28
CA VAL A 48 11.02 -0.55 -25.76
C VAL A 48 9.97 0.11 -24.85
N ALA A 49 10.39 1.03 -23.97
CA ALA A 49 9.45 1.77 -23.12
C ALA A 49 8.43 2.57 -23.94
N LEU A 50 8.85 3.25 -25.01
CA LEU A 50 7.93 3.95 -25.92
C LEU A 50 6.96 2.99 -26.62
N ARG A 51 7.41 1.78 -26.98
CA ARG A 51 6.54 0.75 -27.55
C ARG A 51 5.51 0.24 -26.54
N GLU A 52 5.91 0.00 -25.29
CA GLU A 52 4.96 -0.39 -24.23
C GLU A 52 3.86 0.66 -24.00
N VAL A 53 4.22 1.96 -24.09
CA VAL A 53 3.25 3.07 -24.00
C VAL A 53 2.36 3.13 -25.26
N ALA A 54 2.92 2.95 -26.45
CA ALA A 54 2.17 2.98 -27.70
C ALA A 54 1.19 1.79 -27.83
N GLU A 55 1.62 0.60 -27.40
CA GLU A 55 0.84 -0.65 -27.38
C GLU A 55 -0.11 -0.74 -26.16
N GLN A 56 -0.10 0.26 -25.27
CA GLN A 56 -0.92 0.34 -24.05
C GLN A 56 -0.78 -0.88 -23.11
N THR A 57 0.37 -1.59 -23.19
CA THR A 57 0.68 -2.70 -22.27
C THR A 57 1.10 -2.20 -20.90
N VAL A 58 1.49 -0.93 -20.82
CA VAL A 58 1.74 -0.20 -19.59
C VAL A 58 0.90 1.08 -19.60
N ASN A 59 0.19 1.32 -18.50
CA ASN A 59 -0.64 2.50 -18.33
C ASN A 59 0.24 3.71 -17.96
N PRO A 60 0.16 4.85 -18.70
CA PRO A 60 0.95 6.04 -18.39
C PRO A 60 0.61 6.67 -17.04
N GLU A 61 -0.63 6.56 -16.55
CA GLU A 61 -1.00 7.09 -15.24
C GLU A 61 -0.35 6.30 -14.10
N ASP A 62 -0.31 4.96 -14.19
CA ASP A 62 0.37 4.13 -13.20
C ASP A 62 1.88 4.44 -13.17
N LEU A 63 2.50 4.64 -14.34
CA LEU A 63 3.90 5.07 -14.42
C LEU A 63 4.17 6.43 -13.80
N LYS A 64 3.18 7.32 -13.84
CA LYS A 64 3.27 8.66 -13.26
C LYS A 64 3.20 8.60 -11.75
N GLU A 65 2.26 7.85 -11.20
CA GLU A 65 2.16 7.61 -9.76
C GLU A 65 3.44 6.93 -9.24
N ASP A 66 3.93 5.89 -9.92
CA ASP A 66 5.20 5.23 -9.59
C ASP A 66 6.38 6.22 -9.59
N LEU A 67 6.45 7.09 -10.61
CA LEU A 67 7.49 8.11 -10.70
C LEU A 67 7.39 9.10 -9.53
N ILE A 68 6.18 9.56 -9.19
CA ILE A 68 5.95 10.47 -8.06
C ILE A 68 6.40 9.80 -6.75
N HIS A 69 5.97 8.57 -6.50
CA HIS A 69 6.35 7.79 -5.32
C HIS A 69 7.86 7.59 -5.24
N SER A 70 8.54 7.34 -6.37
CA SER A 70 10.00 7.17 -6.40
C SER A 70 10.78 8.43 -5.96
N LEU A 71 10.16 9.61 -6.07
CA LEU A 71 10.77 10.90 -5.71
C LEU A 71 10.35 11.40 -4.32
N GLN A 72 9.24 10.91 -3.77
CA GLN A 72 8.75 11.22 -2.43
C GLN A 72 9.59 10.50 -1.35
N LYS A 73 10.68 11.13 -0.91
CA LYS A 73 11.57 10.58 0.13
C LYS A 73 11.02 10.70 1.56
N TYR A 74 10.10 11.62 1.79
CA TYR A 74 9.54 11.90 3.11
C TYR A 74 8.03 12.04 2.96
N VAL A 75 7.30 11.08 3.53
CA VAL A 75 5.86 11.16 3.72
C VAL A 75 5.68 11.58 5.18
N GLU A 76 5.19 12.79 5.40
CA GLU A 76 4.84 13.23 6.75
C GLU A 76 3.70 12.33 7.24
N VAL A 77 3.97 11.56 8.29
CA VAL A 77 2.93 10.81 8.98
C VAL A 77 2.14 11.86 9.74
N ASP A 78 0.91 12.13 9.31
CA ASP A 78 -0.05 12.88 10.12
C ASP A 78 -0.21 12.09 11.43
N GLU A 79 0.47 12.55 12.48
CA GLU A 79 0.19 12.07 13.82
C GLU A 79 -1.29 12.38 14.07
N PRO A 80 -2.09 11.40 14.50
CA PRO A 80 -3.48 11.70 14.83
C PRO A 80 -3.45 12.76 15.92
N GLU A 81 -4.03 13.94 15.63
CA GLU A 81 -4.23 14.93 16.68
C GLU A 81 -4.90 14.20 17.85
N PRO A 82 -4.41 14.35 19.08
CA PRO A 82 -5.10 13.83 20.24
C PRO A 82 -6.36 14.67 20.39
N ASP A 83 -7.38 14.30 19.61
CA ASP A 83 -8.73 14.81 19.72
C ASP A 83 -9.07 14.73 21.20
N ALA A 84 -9.30 15.91 21.78
CA ALA A 84 -9.34 16.11 23.22
C ALA A 84 -10.27 15.07 23.83
N VAL A 85 -9.69 14.04 24.44
CA VAL A 85 -10.42 13.01 25.17
C VAL A 85 -11.35 13.78 26.10
N PRO A 86 -12.68 13.72 25.91
CA PRO A 86 -13.58 14.49 26.74
C PRO A 86 -13.34 14.03 28.17
N MET A 87 -12.76 14.89 29.00
CA MET A 87 -12.68 14.63 30.43
C MET A 87 -14.11 14.49 30.91
N VAL A 88 -14.57 13.26 31.10
CA VAL A 88 -15.82 12.97 31.79
C VAL A 88 -15.62 13.54 33.20
N PRO A 89 -16.40 14.56 33.61
CA PRO A 89 -16.29 15.05 34.97
C PRO A 89 -16.75 13.92 35.88
N SER A 90 -15.82 13.39 36.69
CA SER A 90 -16.17 12.54 37.83
C SER A 90 -17.07 13.35 38.75
N GLN A 91 -18.38 13.22 38.57
CA GLN A 91 -19.35 13.80 39.47
C GLN A 91 -19.26 13.06 40.81
N SER A 92 -18.71 13.77 41.78
CA SER A 92 -18.81 13.43 43.19
C SER A 92 -20.28 13.50 43.65
N GLN A 93 -20.78 12.34 44.10
CA GLN A 93 -21.88 12.13 45.05
C GLN A 93 -23.32 12.54 44.68
N GLY A 94 -24.22 11.55 44.74
CA GLY A 94 -25.63 11.75 45.11
C GLY A 94 -26.58 10.78 44.40
N GLY A 95 -26.95 9.68 45.06
CA GLY A 95 -27.63 8.52 44.47
C GLY A 95 -29.12 8.68 44.17
N THR A 96 -29.64 7.75 43.37
CA THR A 96 -31.03 7.26 43.39
C THR A 96 -31.04 5.88 42.73
N GLU A 97 -31.55 4.89 43.46
CA GLU A 97 -31.74 3.51 43.01
C GLU A 97 -32.78 3.43 41.89
N VAL A 98 -32.44 2.77 40.78
CA VAL A 98 -33.41 2.17 39.88
C VAL A 98 -32.91 0.78 39.52
N ASN A 99 -33.78 -0.19 39.77
CA ASN A 99 -33.49 -1.62 39.73
C ASN A 99 -33.63 -2.15 38.30
N GLN A 100 -32.70 -3.05 37.93
CA GLN A 100 -32.87 -4.21 37.05
C GLN A 100 -32.46 -4.10 35.56
N VAL A 101 -31.31 -4.77 35.33
CA VAL A 101 -30.78 -5.55 34.18
C VAL A 101 -30.19 -4.87 32.94
N ASP A 102 -28.88 -5.15 32.80
CA ASP A 102 -28.16 -5.60 31.59
C ASP A 102 -27.47 -4.55 30.73
N ASP A 103 -26.22 -4.23 31.10
CA ASP A 103 -25.01 -4.19 30.22
C ASP A 103 -23.73 -3.82 31.00
N THR A 104 -23.75 -3.89 32.33
CA THR A 104 -22.56 -3.71 33.18
C THR A 104 -22.00 -5.07 33.49
N ASP A 105 -21.20 -5.65 32.59
CA ASP A 105 -20.15 -6.64 32.92
C ASP A 105 -19.33 -6.98 31.66
N ILE A 106 -18.68 -5.97 31.08
CA ILE A 106 -17.43 -6.21 30.34
C ILE A 106 -16.29 -5.69 31.21
N GLU A 107 -16.08 -6.34 32.36
CA GLU A 107 -14.76 -6.34 32.97
C GLU A 107 -13.84 -7.07 31.99
N PHE A 108 -13.01 -6.33 31.26
CA PHE A 108 -11.84 -6.93 30.63
C PHE A 108 -10.95 -7.44 31.76
N ASP A 109 -11.18 -8.70 32.15
CA ASP A 109 -10.35 -9.40 33.11
C ASP A 109 -8.92 -9.39 32.56
N ARG A 110 -8.04 -8.65 33.24
CA ARG A 110 -6.61 -8.65 32.95
C ARG A 110 -6.08 -9.99 33.41
N MET A 111 -6.27 -11.01 32.56
CA MET A 111 -5.73 -12.33 32.84
C MET A 111 -4.23 -12.19 33.07
N SER A 112 -3.78 -12.72 34.21
CA SER A 112 -2.38 -12.69 34.56
C SER A 112 -1.58 -13.51 33.53
N GLU A 113 -0.29 -13.19 33.35
CA GLU A 113 0.58 -13.93 32.41
C GLU A 113 0.61 -15.44 32.71
N GLU A 114 0.46 -15.80 33.99
CA GLU A 114 0.37 -17.19 34.45
C GLU A 114 -0.92 -17.91 34.01
N ASP A 115 -2.05 -17.20 33.90
CA ASP A 115 -3.31 -17.77 33.39
C ASP A 115 -3.25 -18.00 31.87
N LEU A 116 -2.59 -17.09 31.16
CA LEU A 116 -2.32 -17.23 29.72
C LEU A 116 -1.40 -18.41 29.41
N LEU A 117 -0.33 -18.57 30.20
CA LEU A 117 0.64 -19.65 30.03
C LEU A 117 0.02 -21.03 30.31
N ARG A 118 -0.85 -21.13 31.32
CA ARG A 118 -1.58 -22.37 31.64
C ARG A 118 -2.56 -22.77 30.54
N GLY A 119 -3.21 -21.80 29.89
CA GLY A 119 -4.07 -22.05 28.73
C GLY A 119 -3.30 -22.58 27.51
N LEU A 120 -2.04 -22.17 27.36
CA LEU A 120 -1.17 -22.57 26.27
C LEU A 120 -0.61 -23.99 26.42
N GLU A 121 -0.37 -24.46 27.66
CA GLU A 121 0.15 -25.81 27.93
C GLU A 121 -0.79 -26.95 27.51
N GLY A 122 -2.09 -26.68 27.33
CA GLY A 122 -3.08 -27.66 26.86
C GLY A 122 -3.24 -27.74 25.34
N LEU A 123 -2.64 -26.82 24.59
CA LEU A 123 -2.77 -26.77 23.13
C LEU A 123 -1.72 -27.67 22.48
N VAL A 124 -2.18 -28.74 21.83
CA VAL A 124 -1.33 -29.59 20.98
C VAL A 124 -0.75 -28.70 19.87
N PRO A 125 0.59 -28.60 19.74
CA PRO A 125 1.19 -27.80 18.68
C PRO A 125 0.70 -28.27 17.31
N PRO A 126 0.31 -27.37 16.39
CA PRO A 126 -0.05 -27.78 15.04
C PRO A 126 1.17 -28.42 14.38
N GLU A 127 0.97 -29.58 13.74
CA GLU A 127 2.03 -30.22 12.97
C GLU A 127 2.48 -29.29 11.84
N ARG A 128 3.80 -29.19 11.64
CA ARG A 128 4.38 -28.47 10.51
C ARG A 128 3.86 -29.12 9.23
N SER A 129 3.00 -28.43 8.50
CA SER A 129 2.75 -28.73 7.10
C SER A 129 4.00 -28.37 6.32
N ASP A 130 4.85 -29.37 6.06
CA ASP A 130 5.87 -29.29 5.03
C ASP A 130 5.16 -29.34 3.66
N ASP A 131 4.63 -28.20 3.22
CA ASP A 131 4.17 -28.03 1.84
C ASP A 131 5.37 -27.66 0.96
N ILE A 132 5.64 -28.55 -0.01
CA ILE A 132 6.60 -28.47 -1.12
C ILE A 132 6.20 -27.38 -2.12
#